data_AF-A0A7Y4WK22-F1
#
_entry.id   AF-A0A7Y4WK22-F1
#
_cell.length_a   1.000
_cell.length_b   1.000
_cell.length_c   1.000
_cell.angle_alpha   90.00
_cell.angle_beta   90.00
_cell.angle_gamma   90.00
#
_symmetry.space_group_name_H-M   'P 1'
#
loop_
_entity.id
_entity.type
_entity.pdbx_description
1 polymer ?
#
loop_
_entity_poly.entity_id
_entity_poly.type
_entity_poly.pdbx_seq_one_letter_code
_entity_poly.pdbx_strand_id
1 'polypeptide(L)'
;DGRSLMRGGGGGDGGGEDEREREVFVEARLGYEEYGWSPVYGLVRERWKYVHAPRPELYDLGSDPGEETNLVAAEPRRAEDMRLALQRYLDLDVHVSGAAGIDAVHVDPGHDRALSALGYTAGGGLARPGEDLPDPKDMLGAAEKLARAKSLLVSGPARDPLGAFVLLEEVLSVNPANGDALSWLGREAWREAAAKPDDPQRAVYVEYSRRAFERLRERAPERPEGEFGLGLLAALRDDSGLAITHYEKALALDPRHLESLENLMRLRHLGGEWAPAVVLSARILAIDEHHREACQYGGLSYYRAGDHPAAIRLLTRLLPARGPEQHNGLHFVLGECYRSSGNPAQALEHYAEVQEPDRTAQGVPALELQCRQALEAARR
;
A
#
# COMPACT_ATOMS: atom_id res chain seq x y z
N ASP A 1 -2.71 -9.20 -24.61
CA ASP A 1 -3.25 -8.80 -25.92
C ASP A 1 -4.78 -8.75 -25.95
N GLY A 2 -5.50 -9.06 -24.86
CA GLY A 2 -6.94 -8.78 -24.74
C GLY A 2 -7.84 -9.53 -25.73
N ARG A 3 -7.29 -10.53 -26.45
CA ARG A 3 -8.01 -11.28 -27.47
C ARG A 3 -8.95 -12.27 -26.79
N SER A 4 -10.23 -12.16 -27.14
CA SER A 4 -11.30 -12.99 -26.60
C SER A 4 -11.02 -14.48 -26.82
N LEU A 5 -10.95 -15.25 -25.73
CA LEU A 5 -10.80 -16.71 -25.72
C LEU A 5 -12.18 -17.38 -25.79
N MET A 6 -12.88 -17.34 -26.92
CA MET A 6 -14.03 -18.23 -27.11
C MET A 6 -14.00 -18.90 -28.49
N ARG A 7 -13.61 -20.19 -28.48
CA ARG A 7 -13.88 -21.14 -29.55
C ARG A 7 -15.38 -21.47 -29.53
N GLY A 8 -16.08 -21.17 -30.62
CA GLY A 8 -17.45 -21.66 -30.84
C GLY A 8 -17.48 -23.18 -30.91
N GLY A 9 -18.03 -23.83 -29.88
CA GLY A 9 -18.37 -25.25 -29.88
C GLY A 9 -19.82 -25.40 -30.31
N GLY A 10 -20.04 -26.02 -31.48
CA GLY A 10 -21.38 -26.35 -31.97
C GLY A 10 -21.98 -27.58 -31.31
N GLY A 11 -23.31 -27.60 -31.22
CA GLY A 11 -24.12 -28.80 -31.06
C GLY A 11 -25.22 -28.70 -30.00
N GLY A 12 -26.48 -28.75 -30.44
CA GLY A 12 -27.60 -29.17 -29.58
C GLY A 12 -28.89 -28.36 -29.75
N ASP A 13 -29.73 -28.81 -30.68
CA ASP A 13 -31.07 -28.30 -31.00
C ASP A 13 -32.06 -28.45 -29.83
N GLY A 14 -32.95 -27.47 -29.61
CA GLY A 14 -33.94 -27.52 -28.53
C GLY A 14 -34.69 -26.24 -28.20
N GLY A 15 -35.64 -25.83 -29.06
CA GLY A 15 -36.96 -25.32 -28.68
C GLY A 15 -37.10 -24.01 -27.89
N GLY A 16 -37.28 -22.91 -28.63
CA GLY A 16 -38.27 -21.84 -28.40
C GLY A 16 -38.63 -21.42 -26.98
N GLU A 17 -37.80 -20.58 -26.38
CA GLU A 17 -38.20 -19.58 -25.38
C GLU A 17 -37.43 -18.29 -25.67
N ASP A 18 -38.15 -17.23 -26.06
CA ASP A 18 -37.79 -15.81 -25.97
C ASP A 18 -36.27 -15.53 -25.95
N GLU A 19 -35.63 -15.56 -27.13
CA GLU A 19 -34.25 -15.08 -27.33
C GLU A 19 -34.22 -13.57 -27.03
N ARG A 20 -34.27 -13.20 -25.75
CA ARG A 20 -33.87 -11.86 -25.33
C ARG A 20 -32.49 -11.64 -25.94
N GLU A 21 -32.37 -10.63 -26.80
CA GLU A 21 -31.09 -10.19 -27.37
C GLU A 21 -30.04 -10.25 -26.27
N ARG A 22 -29.15 -11.24 -26.34
CA ARG A 22 -28.16 -11.46 -25.29
C ARG A 22 -27.12 -10.35 -25.39
N GLU A 23 -27.30 -9.34 -24.58
CA GLU A 23 -26.32 -8.28 -24.37
C GLU A 23 -25.23 -8.79 -23.41
N VAL A 24 -23.96 -8.67 -23.80
CA VAL A 24 -22.80 -9.03 -22.97
C VAL A 24 -22.06 -7.76 -22.61
N PHE A 25 -22.02 -7.45 -21.33
CA PHE A 25 -21.22 -6.37 -20.76
C PHE A 25 -19.78 -6.85 -20.51
N VAL A 26 -18.81 -6.01 -20.84
CA VAL A 26 -17.38 -6.27 -20.64
C VAL A 26 -16.77 -5.09 -19.89
N GLU A 27 -15.92 -5.37 -18.90
CA GLU A 27 -15.18 -4.34 -18.19
C GLU A 27 -13.70 -4.68 -18.08
N ALA A 28 -12.86 -3.65 -18.15
CA ALA A 28 -11.44 -3.72 -17.84
C ALA A 28 -11.05 -2.48 -17.01
N ARG A 29 -10.93 -2.69 -15.70
CA ARG A 29 -10.70 -1.63 -14.70
C ARG A 29 -9.29 -1.61 -14.11
N LEU A 30 -8.52 -2.68 -14.31
CA LEU A 30 -7.15 -2.77 -13.79
C LEU A 30 -6.26 -1.60 -14.23
N GLY A 31 -6.40 -1.16 -15.49
CA GLY A 31 -5.70 0.01 -16.02
C GLY A 31 -6.02 1.31 -15.26
N TYR A 32 -7.28 1.47 -14.85
CA TYR A 32 -7.73 2.60 -14.06
C TYR A 32 -7.22 2.51 -12.62
N GLU A 33 -7.38 1.35 -11.99
CA GLU A 33 -7.09 1.13 -10.58
C GLU A 33 -5.59 1.14 -10.28
N GLU A 34 -4.76 0.52 -11.13
CA GLU A 34 -3.31 0.43 -10.89
C GLU A 34 -2.52 1.56 -11.55
N TYR A 35 -2.97 2.05 -12.71
CA TYR A 35 -2.14 2.92 -13.56
C TYR A 35 -2.75 4.30 -13.83
N GLY A 36 -3.97 4.58 -13.33
CA GLY A 36 -4.66 5.85 -13.54
C GLY A 36 -4.99 6.11 -15.01
N TRP A 37 -5.27 5.07 -15.79
CA TRP A 37 -5.75 5.18 -17.17
C TRP A 37 -7.28 5.25 -17.21
N SER A 38 -7.87 5.60 -18.34
CA SER A 38 -9.32 5.49 -18.48
C SER A 38 -9.75 4.02 -18.31
N PRO A 39 -10.81 3.73 -17.54
CA PRO A 39 -11.41 2.40 -17.58
C PRO A 39 -11.96 2.13 -18.97
N VAL A 40 -12.06 0.86 -19.33
CA VAL A 40 -12.66 0.42 -20.60
C VAL A 40 -13.90 -0.39 -20.29
N TYR A 41 -15.01 0.01 -20.89
CA TYR A 41 -16.26 -0.74 -20.86
C TYR A 41 -16.65 -1.15 -22.26
N GLY A 42 -17.33 -2.27 -22.41
CA GLY A 42 -17.79 -2.75 -23.69
C GLY A 42 -19.18 -3.35 -23.61
N LEU A 43 -19.88 -3.31 -24.73
CA LEU A 43 -21.16 -3.99 -24.92
C LEU A 43 -21.11 -4.77 -26.22
N VAL A 44 -21.41 -6.06 -26.15
CA VAL A 44 -21.71 -6.87 -27.33
C VAL A 44 -23.21 -7.07 -27.39
N ARG A 45 -23.83 -6.66 -28.49
CA ARG A 45 -25.26 -6.86 -28.78
C ARG A 45 -25.40 -7.39 -30.19
N GLU A 46 -25.94 -8.60 -30.31
CA GLU A 46 -26.02 -9.35 -31.57
C GLU A 46 -24.64 -9.48 -32.26
N ARG A 47 -24.45 -8.84 -33.42
CA ARG A 47 -23.20 -8.81 -34.20
C ARG A 47 -22.32 -7.59 -33.88
N TRP A 48 -22.78 -6.66 -33.05
CA TRP A 48 -22.08 -5.40 -32.81
C TRP A 48 -21.35 -5.44 -31.48
N LYS A 49 -20.10 -5.00 -31.49
CA LYS A 49 -19.32 -4.75 -30.29
C LYS A 49 -18.96 -3.27 -30.23
N TYR A 50 -19.34 -2.62 -29.15
CA TYR A 50 -18.92 -1.26 -28.84
C TYR A 50 -17.95 -1.28 -27.67
N VAL A 51 -16.86 -0.53 -27.79
CA VAL A 51 -15.87 -0.33 -26.73
C VAL A 51 -15.82 1.15 -26.39
N HIS A 52 -16.19 1.46 -25.15
CA HIS A 52 -16.17 2.79 -24.58
C HIS A 52 -14.84 3.02 -23.87
N ALA A 53 -14.04 3.89 -24.47
CA ALA A 53 -12.71 4.34 -24.05
C ALA A 53 -12.52 5.77 -24.58
N PRO A 54 -11.45 6.51 -24.20
CA PRO A 54 -11.20 7.86 -24.71
C PRO A 54 -11.18 7.90 -26.25
N ARG A 55 -10.63 6.87 -26.89
CA ARG A 55 -10.89 6.57 -28.31
C ARG A 55 -11.91 5.44 -28.43
N PRO A 56 -13.19 5.75 -28.70
CA PRO A 56 -14.23 4.75 -28.81
C PRO A 56 -14.06 3.90 -30.07
N GLU A 57 -14.50 2.65 -29.99
CA GLU A 57 -14.48 1.70 -31.10
C GLU A 57 -15.82 1.00 -31.28
N LEU A 58 -16.14 0.68 -32.53
CA LEU A 58 -17.33 -0.05 -32.94
C LEU A 58 -16.89 -1.07 -33.97
N TYR A 59 -17.24 -2.33 -33.73
CA TYR A 59 -16.90 -3.45 -34.60
C TYR A 59 -18.16 -4.21 -34.99
N ASP A 60 -18.17 -4.68 -36.22
CA ASP A 60 -19.13 -5.64 -36.73
C ASP A 60 -18.52 -7.04 -36.70
N LEU A 61 -18.78 -7.80 -35.65
CA LEU A 61 -18.21 -9.13 -35.44
C LEU A 61 -18.65 -10.16 -36.51
N GLY A 62 -19.72 -9.85 -37.27
CA GLY A 62 -20.18 -10.71 -38.36
C GLY A 62 -19.30 -10.61 -39.61
N SER A 63 -18.85 -9.40 -39.95
CA SER A 63 -17.96 -9.16 -41.11
C SER A 63 -16.49 -9.01 -40.74
N ASP A 64 -16.21 -8.64 -39.50
CA ASP A 64 -14.90 -8.41 -38.93
C ASP A 64 -14.75 -9.13 -37.57
N PRO A 65 -14.65 -10.47 -37.56
CA PRO A 65 -14.43 -11.23 -36.33
C PRO A 65 -13.09 -10.91 -35.65
N GLY A 66 -12.16 -10.30 -36.40
CA GLY A 66 -10.83 -9.90 -35.93
C GLY A 66 -10.79 -8.54 -35.25
N GLU A 67 -11.88 -7.76 -35.30
CA GLU A 67 -11.97 -6.40 -34.76
C GLU A 67 -10.87 -5.48 -35.33
N GLU A 68 -10.56 -5.61 -36.62
CA GLU A 68 -9.48 -4.88 -37.29
C GLU A 68 -9.92 -3.49 -37.77
N THR A 69 -11.21 -3.30 -38.07
CA THR A 69 -11.75 -2.07 -38.66
C THR A 69 -12.67 -1.34 -37.69
N ASN A 70 -12.21 -0.22 -37.14
CA ASN A 70 -13.04 0.64 -36.30
C ASN A 70 -14.08 1.40 -37.14
N LEU A 71 -15.36 1.12 -36.92
CA LEU A 71 -16.50 1.69 -37.66
C LEU A 71 -17.14 2.91 -37.00
N VAL A 72 -16.63 3.45 -35.87
CA VAL A 72 -17.27 4.59 -35.17
C VAL A 72 -17.51 5.79 -36.08
N ALA A 73 -16.52 6.16 -36.90
CA ALA A 73 -16.63 7.29 -37.82
C ALA A 73 -17.56 7.00 -39.02
N ALA A 74 -17.63 5.74 -39.46
CA ALA A 74 -18.44 5.31 -40.60
C ALA A 74 -19.92 5.08 -40.22
N GLU A 75 -20.18 4.67 -38.97
CA GLU A 75 -21.50 4.28 -38.45
C GLU A 75 -21.83 5.03 -37.14
N PRO A 76 -21.83 6.38 -37.14
CA PRO A 76 -21.94 7.18 -35.90
C PRO A 76 -23.28 6.99 -35.18
N ARG A 77 -24.37 6.77 -35.93
CA ARG A 77 -25.70 6.50 -35.34
C ARG A 77 -25.72 5.19 -34.57
N ARG A 78 -25.04 4.17 -35.09
CA ARG A 78 -24.96 2.86 -34.43
C ARG A 78 -24.02 2.90 -33.23
N ALA A 79 -22.90 3.61 -33.34
CA ALA A 79 -22.01 3.84 -32.22
C ALA A 79 -22.74 4.53 -31.06
N GLU A 80 -23.55 5.55 -31.34
CA GLU A 80 -24.33 6.27 -30.32
C GLU A 80 -25.41 5.39 -29.70
N ASP A 81 -26.13 4.59 -30.49
CA ASP A 81 -27.13 3.64 -29.97
C ASP A 81 -26.50 2.60 -29.04
N MET A 82 -25.37 2.02 -29.43
CA MET A 82 -24.60 1.10 -28.58
C MET A 82 -24.07 1.79 -27.31
N ARG A 83 -23.63 3.06 -27.41
CA ARG A 83 -23.18 3.86 -26.26
C ARG A 83 -24.31 4.10 -25.26
N LEU A 84 -25.50 4.46 -25.75
CA LEU A 84 -26.69 4.65 -24.90
C LEU A 84 -27.15 3.34 -24.28
N ALA A 85 -27.09 2.23 -25.01
CA ALA A 85 -27.39 0.90 -24.46
C ALA A 85 -26.42 0.51 -23.34
N LEU A 86 -25.12 0.75 -23.54
CA LEU A 86 -24.07 0.54 -22.52
C LEU A 86 -24.29 1.43 -21.29
N GLN A 87 -24.72 2.68 -21.48
CA GLN A 87 -24.96 3.61 -20.38
C GLN A 87 -25.95 3.05 -19.35
N ARG A 88 -26.93 2.25 -19.76
CA ARG A 88 -27.88 1.60 -18.85
C ARG A 88 -27.17 0.71 -17.83
N TYR A 89 -26.14 -0.04 -18.24
CA TYR A 89 -25.35 -0.91 -17.36
C TYR A 89 -24.47 -0.11 -16.41
N LEU A 90 -23.83 0.95 -16.92
CA LEU A 90 -23.02 1.84 -16.09
C LEU A 90 -23.88 2.56 -15.03
N ASP A 91 -25.11 2.95 -15.38
CA ASP A 91 -26.03 3.56 -14.43
C ASP A 91 -26.56 2.53 -13.42
N LEU A 92 -26.81 1.28 -13.82
CA LEU A 92 -27.21 0.18 -12.92
C LEU A 92 -26.14 -0.10 -11.84
N ASP A 93 -24.86 -0.13 -12.21
CA ASP A 93 -23.75 -0.35 -11.25
C ASP A 93 -23.57 0.83 -10.29
N VAL A 94 -23.84 2.06 -10.75
CA VAL A 94 -23.88 3.24 -9.88
C VAL A 94 -25.03 3.15 -8.86
N HIS A 95 -26.15 2.51 -9.20
CA HIS A 95 -27.26 2.30 -8.26
C HIS A 95 -26.99 1.16 -7.26
N VAL A 96 -26.24 0.11 -7.62
CA VAL A 96 -25.82 -0.94 -6.67
C VAL A 96 -24.74 -0.41 -5.72
N SER A 97 -23.81 0.41 -6.21
CA SER A 97 -22.76 1.03 -5.41
C SER A 97 -23.24 2.25 -4.60
N GLY A 98 -24.30 2.93 -5.06
CA GLY A 98 -24.94 4.08 -4.40
C GLY A 98 -26.07 3.74 -3.44
N ALA A 99 -26.58 2.50 -3.45
CA ALA A 99 -27.61 2.02 -2.51
C ALA A 99 -27.06 1.53 -1.17
N ALA A 100 -25.80 1.83 -0.81
CA ALA A 100 -25.27 1.68 0.55
C ALA A 100 -25.74 2.80 1.50
N GLY A 101 -26.94 3.32 1.27
CA GLY A 101 -27.52 4.45 1.98
C GLY A 101 -29.04 4.36 2.08
N ILE A 102 -29.60 3.18 2.38
CA ILE A 102 -30.99 3.06 2.85
C ILE A 102 -31.07 1.97 3.94
N ASP A 103 -31.40 2.42 5.15
CA ASP A 103 -31.88 1.75 6.37
C ASP A 103 -31.75 0.22 6.53
N ALA A 104 -30.88 -0.15 7.49
CA ALA A 104 -31.05 -1.20 8.49
C ALA A 104 -31.86 -2.47 8.10
N VAL A 105 -31.20 -3.41 7.43
CA VAL A 105 -31.41 -4.84 7.69
C VAL A 105 -30.14 -5.37 8.33
N HIS A 106 -30.28 -5.92 9.54
CA HIS A 106 -29.19 -6.42 10.36
C HIS A 106 -28.49 -7.60 9.65
N VAL A 107 -27.37 -7.31 8.98
CA VAL A 107 -26.47 -8.31 8.40
C VAL A 107 -25.26 -8.44 9.32
N ASP A 108 -24.95 -9.66 9.68
CA ASP A 108 -23.93 -10.08 10.66
C ASP A 108 -22.54 -9.44 10.39
N PRO A 109 -21.88 -8.82 11.39
CA PRO A 109 -20.55 -8.19 11.30
C PRO A 109 -19.41 -9.04 10.70
N GLY A 110 -19.62 -10.33 10.47
CA GLY A 110 -18.69 -11.21 9.77
C GLY A 110 -18.60 -11.02 8.26
N HIS A 111 -19.61 -10.44 7.61
CA HIS A 111 -19.65 -10.35 6.13
C HIS A 111 -18.83 -9.19 5.55
N ASP A 112 -18.62 -8.11 6.30
CA ASP A 112 -17.81 -6.96 5.86
C ASP A 112 -16.32 -7.32 5.72
N ARG A 113 -15.83 -8.28 6.52
CA ARG A 113 -14.42 -8.74 6.45
C ARG A 113 -14.13 -9.55 5.20
N ALA A 114 -15.11 -10.29 4.68
CA ALA A 114 -14.91 -11.13 3.49
C ALA A 114 -14.80 -10.28 2.21
N LEU A 115 -15.62 -9.22 2.09
CA LEU A 115 -15.59 -8.30 0.95
C LEU A 115 -14.36 -7.40 0.97
N SER A 116 -13.95 -6.94 2.16
CA SER A 116 -12.74 -6.13 2.34
C SER A 116 -11.45 -6.94 2.15
N ALA A 117 -11.45 -8.24 2.46
CA ALA A 117 -10.34 -9.16 2.17
C ALA A 117 -10.19 -9.51 0.68
N LEU A 118 -11.25 -9.31 -0.12
CA LEU A 118 -11.26 -9.48 -1.57
C LEU A 118 -10.99 -8.17 -2.34
N GLY A 119 -10.74 -7.05 -1.63
CA GLY A 119 -10.44 -5.76 -2.24
C GLY A 119 -11.66 -4.92 -2.66
N TYR A 120 -12.88 -5.38 -2.39
CA TYR A 120 -14.09 -4.57 -2.61
C TYR A 120 -14.25 -3.55 -1.46
N THR A 121 -13.50 -2.46 -1.53
CA THR A 121 -13.84 -1.25 -0.79
C THR A 121 -15.00 -0.58 -1.51
N ALA A 122 -16.19 -0.63 -0.90
CA ALA A 122 -17.35 0.11 -1.33
C ALA A 122 -17.12 1.61 -1.11
N GLY A 123 -17.15 2.41 -2.18
CA GLY A 123 -17.11 3.87 -2.06
C GLY A 123 -16.54 4.59 -3.27
N GLY A 124 -17.29 4.64 -4.37
CA GLY A 124 -16.99 5.49 -5.52
C GLY A 124 -17.81 5.06 -6.73
N GLY A 125 -18.69 5.94 -7.24
CA GLY A 125 -19.40 5.68 -8.49
C GLY A 125 -18.40 5.39 -9.63
N LEU A 126 -18.83 4.61 -10.63
CA LEU A 126 -17.97 4.24 -11.77
C LEU A 126 -17.34 5.48 -12.41
N ALA A 127 -16.00 5.48 -12.53
CA ALA A 127 -15.30 6.44 -13.35
C ALA A 127 -15.77 6.28 -14.79
N ARG A 128 -16.30 7.35 -15.38
CA ARG A 128 -16.82 7.31 -16.74
C ARG A 128 -15.64 7.45 -17.72
N PRO A 129 -15.57 6.63 -18.78
CA PRO A 129 -14.61 6.87 -19.85
C PRO A 129 -14.93 8.23 -20.48
N GLY A 130 -14.04 9.21 -20.31
CA GLY A 130 -14.33 10.58 -20.75
C GLY A 130 -13.26 11.59 -20.36
N GLU A 131 -12.52 12.04 -21.38
CA GLU A 131 -11.73 13.27 -21.54
C GLU A 131 -10.51 13.56 -20.65
N ASP A 132 -10.46 13.11 -19.39
CA ASP A 132 -9.36 13.53 -18.47
C ASP A 132 -8.29 12.46 -18.19
N LEU A 133 -8.50 11.21 -18.62
CA LEU A 133 -7.59 10.10 -18.35
C LEU A 133 -6.95 9.52 -19.62
N PRO A 134 -5.68 9.06 -19.58
CA PRO A 134 -5.02 8.47 -20.74
C PRO A 134 -5.72 7.21 -21.25
N ASP A 135 -5.77 7.05 -22.58
CA ASP A 135 -6.30 5.84 -23.21
C ASP A 135 -5.35 4.65 -22.97
N PRO A 136 -5.81 3.53 -22.36
CA PRO A 136 -4.97 2.35 -22.08
C PRO A 136 -4.20 1.82 -23.29
N LYS A 137 -4.73 2.00 -24.50
CA LYS A 137 -4.11 1.53 -25.75
C LYS A 137 -2.77 2.22 -26.02
N ASP A 138 -2.61 3.46 -25.54
CA ASP A 138 -1.37 4.23 -25.69
C ASP A 138 -0.42 4.01 -24.50
N MET A 139 -0.86 3.33 -23.44
CA MET A 139 -0.14 3.27 -22.16
C MET A 139 0.62 1.96 -21.91
N LEU A 140 0.50 0.94 -22.78
CA LEU A 140 1.19 -0.34 -22.60
C LEU A 140 2.71 -0.17 -22.42
N GLY A 141 3.33 0.69 -23.23
CA GLY A 141 4.76 1.01 -23.08
C GLY A 141 5.09 1.71 -21.75
N ALA A 142 4.18 2.51 -21.21
CA ALA A 142 4.35 3.13 -19.89
C ALA A 142 4.24 2.09 -18.76
N ALA A 143 3.32 1.14 -18.85
CA ALA A 143 3.23 0.04 -17.88
C ALA A 143 4.49 -0.85 -17.87
N GLU A 144 5.01 -1.19 -19.05
CA GLU A 144 6.27 -1.95 -19.17
C GLU A 144 7.45 -1.21 -18.53
N LYS A 145 7.56 0.11 -18.77
CA LYS A 145 8.59 0.96 -18.16
C LYS A 145 8.44 1.04 -16.65
N LEU A 146 7.21 1.19 -16.15
CA LEU A 146 6.93 1.22 -14.72
C LEU A 146 7.30 -0.12 -14.06
N ALA A 147 6.94 -1.25 -14.67
CA ALA A 147 7.30 -2.58 -14.17
C ALA A 147 8.83 -2.77 -14.16
N ARG A 148 9.51 -2.35 -15.22
CA ARG A 148 10.98 -2.38 -15.29
C ARG A 148 11.63 -1.48 -14.25
N ALA A 149 11.11 -0.27 -14.05
CA ALA A 149 11.58 0.65 -13.01
C ALA A 149 11.45 0.01 -11.62
N LYS A 150 10.28 -0.54 -11.28
CA LYS A 150 10.06 -1.28 -10.01
C LYS A 150 11.09 -2.42 -9.86
N SER A 151 11.34 -3.20 -10.91
CA SER A 151 12.33 -4.27 -10.91
C SER A 151 13.75 -3.76 -10.62
N LEU A 152 14.18 -2.66 -11.26
CA LEU A 152 15.49 -2.04 -10.98
C LEU A 152 15.65 -1.60 -9.52
N LEU A 153 14.55 -1.32 -8.83
CA LEU A 153 14.55 -0.87 -7.43
C LEU A 153 14.52 -2.01 -6.41
N VAL A 154 14.00 -3.19 -6.77
CA VAL A 154 13.89 -4.36 -5.87
C VAL A 154 15.10 -5.31 -5.98
N SER A 155 15.89 -5.22 -7.05
CA SER A 155 16.92 -6.20 -7.41
C SER A 155 18.25 -6.09 -6.63
N GLY A 156 18.25 -6.30 -5.32
CA GLY A 156 19.46 -6.61 -4.51
C GLY A 156 20.70 -5.73 -4.81
N PRO A 157 21.93 -6.29 -4.86
CA PRO A 157 23.16 -5.53 -5.15
C PRO A 157 23.22 -4.91 -6.56
N ALA A 158 22.27 -5.23 -7.44
CA ALA A 158 22.15 -4.70 -8.80
C ALA A 158 21.10 -3.58 -8.91
N ARG A 159 20.70 -2.97 -7.78
CA ARG A 159 19.78 -1.83 -7.77
C ARG A 159 20.36 -0.67 -8.61
N ASP A 160 19.53 -0.13 -9.49
CA ASP A 160 19.87 1.00 -10.35
C ASP A 160 18.84 2.13 -10.17
N PRO A 161 19.04 3.00 -9.15
CA PRO A 161 18.15 4.13 -8.88
C PRO A 161 18.06 5.09 -10.07
N LEU A 162 19.19 5.35 -10.74
CA LEU A 162 19.24 6.29 -11.86
C LEU A 162 18.47 5.77 -13.07
N GLY A 163 18.66 4.50 -13.43
CA GLY A 163 17.88 3.85 -14.49
C GLY A 163 16.38 3.81 -14.15
N ALA A 164 16.03 3.57 -12.89
CA ALA A 164 14.64 3.63 -12.44
C ALA A 164 14.06 5.04 -12.56
N PHE A 165 14.80 6.09 -12.15
CA PHE A 165 14.35 7.48 -12.29
C PHE A 165 14.06 7.86 -13.74
N VAL A 166 14.92 7.49 -14.68
CA VAL A 166 14.70 7.74 -16.12
C VAL A 166 13.40 7.11 -16.58
N LEU A 167 13.17 5.84 -16.25
CA LEU A 167 11.95 5.13 -16.64
C LEU A 167 10.69 5.72 -15.99
N LEU A 168 10.77 6.14 -14.72
CA LEU A 168 9.66 6.78 -14.01
C LEU A 168 9.32 8.14 -14.61
N GLU A 169 10.32 8.96 -14.95
CA GLU A 169 10.09 10.25 -15.63
C GLU A 169 9.50 10.05 -17.04
N GLU A 170 9.93 9.01 -17.78
CA GLU A 170 9.29 8.66 -19.05
C GLU A 170 7.81 8.28 -18.87
N VAL A 171 7.46 7.51 -17.82
CA VAL A 171 6.06 7.22 -17.49
C VAL A 171 5.30 8.51 -17.19
N LEU A 172 5.87 9.40 -16.39
CA LEU A 172 5.26 10.67 -15.99
C LEU A 172 5.16 11.68 -17.14
N SER A 173 5.98 11.56 -18.18
CA SER A 173 5.88 12.38 -19.39
C SER A 173 4.62 12.06 -20.20
N VAL A 174 4.15 10.81 -20.13
CA VAL A 174 2.96 10.33 -20.85
C VAL A 174 1.72 10.43 -19.96
N ASN A 175 1.83 10.04 -18.70
CA ASN A 175 0.78 10.20 -17.69
C ASN A 175 1.33 10.97 -16.47
N PRO A 176 1.26 12.31 -16.47
CA PRO A 176 1.74 13.13 -15.35
C PRO A 176 1.00 12.89 -14.02
N ALA A 177 -0.15 12.23 -14.04
CA ALA A 177 -0.95 11.92 -12.85
C ALA A 177 -0.80 10.46 -12.39
N ASN A 178 0.11 9.67 -12.99
CA ASN A 178 0.31 8.28 -12.59
C ASN A 178 0.80 8.19 -11.13
N GLY A 179 -0.12 7.87 -10.22
CA GLY A 179 0.12 7.90 -8.78
C GLY A 179 1.20 6.91 -8.33
N ASP A 180 1.27 5.76 -8.99
CA ASP A 180 2.30 4.75 -8.73
C ASP A 180 3.69 5.26 -9.08
N ALA A 181 3.87 5.83 -10.28
CA ALA A 181 5.14 6.39 -10.70
C ALA A 181 5.58 7.54 -9.79
N LEU A 182 4.63 8.41 -9.39
CA LEU A 182 4.89 9.47 -8.40
C LEU A 182 5.31 8.91 -7.04
N SER A 183 4.62 7.88 -6.53
CA SER A 183 4.95 7.23 -5.26
C SER A 183 6.34 6.59 -5.29
N TRP A 184 6.67 5.83 -6.35
CA TRP A 184 7.97 5.21 -6.53
C TRP A 184 9.09 6.25 -6.68
N LEU A 185 8.88 7.29 -7.50
CA LEU A 185 9.83 8.39 -7.67
C LEU A 185 10.10 9.10 -6.33
N GLY A 186 9.02 9.43 -5.60
CA GLY A 186 9.10 10.13 -4.32
C GLY A 186 9.86 9.34 -3.26
N ARG A 187 9.52 8.07 -3.08
CA ARG A 187 10.13 7.17 -2.09
C ARG A 187 11.59 6.88 -2.42
N GLU A 188 11.90 6.68 -3.70
CA GLU A 188 13.27 6.41 -4.13
C GLU A 188 14.17 7.63 -3.97
N ALA A 189 13.69 8.81 -4.35
CA ALA A 189 14.42 10.05 -4.13
C ALA A 189 14.63 10.32 -2.62
N TRP A 190 13.62 10.07 -1.78
CA TRP A 190 13.79 10.15 -0.33
C TRP A 190 14.86 9.18 0.17
N ARG A 191 14.87 7.93 -0.30
CA ARG A 191 15.84 6.91 0.11
C ARG A 191 17.27 7.30 -0.26
N GLU A 192 17.48 7.83 -1.46
CA GLU A 192 18.80 8.33 -1.88
C GLU A 192 19.25 9.52 -1.02
N ALA A 193 18.34 10.45 -0.71
CA ALA A 193 18.63 11.58 0.18
C ALA A 193 18.91 11.17 1.64
N ALA A 194 18.26 10.12 2.13
CA ALA A 194 18.41 9.60 3.49
C ALA A 194 19.67 8.75 3.65
N ALA A 195 20.03 7.95 2.63
CA ALA A 195 21.18 7.07 2.66
C ALA A 195 22.52 7.82 2.59
N LYS A 196 22.54 9.03 2.02
CA LYS A 196 23.77 9.79 1.75
C LYS A 196 23.64 11.24 2.29
N PRO A 197 23.71 11.45 3.61
CA PRO A 197 23.49 12.75 4.23
C PRO A 197 24.49 13.83 3.77
N ASP A 198 25.70 13.43 3.40
CA ASP A 198 26.80 14.30 2.98
C ASP A 198 26.94 14.44 1.44
N ASP A 199 26.05 13.82 0.66
CA ASP A 199 26.08 13.90 -0.80
C ASP A 199 25.75 15.34 -1.26
N PRO A 200 26.59 15.99 -2.10
CA PRO A 200 26.28 17.29 -2.68
C PRO A 200 24.94 17.35 -3.44
N GLN A 201 24.47 16.21 -3.96
CA GLN A 201 23.20 16.08 -4.67
C GLN A 201 22.01 15.82 -3.75
N ARG A 202 22.22 15.66 -2.43
CA ARG A 202 21.13 15.38 -1.47
C ARG A 202 19.97 16.37 -1.58
N ALA A 203 20.27 17.66 -1.73
CA ALA A 203 19.25 18.70 -1.87
C ALA A 203 18.37 18.49 -3.12
N VAL A 204 18.96 17.98 -4.20
CA VAL A 204 18.24 17.65 -5.44
C VAL A 204 17.28 16.48 -5.19
N TYR A 205 17.74 15.41 -4.54
CA TYR A 205 16.88 14.27 -4.21
C TYR A 205 15.74 14.63 -3.24
N VAL A 206 16.00 15.47 -2.24
CA VAL A 206 14.95 16.00 -1.35
C VAL A 206 13.89 16.77 -2.15
N GLU A 207 14.32 17.57 -3.13
CA GLU A 207 13.40 18.34 -3.96
C GLU A 207 12.58 17.46 -4.92
N TYR A 208 13.22 16.47 -5.57
CA TYR A 208 12.50 15.48 -6.38
C TYR A 208 11.46 14.73 -5.56
N SER A 209 11.84 14.28 -4.36
CA SER A 209 10.94 13.58 -3.45
C SER A 209 9.74 14.46 -3.07
N ARG A 210 10.02 15.71 -2.66
CA ARG A 210 8.99 16.68 -2.29
C ARG A 210 8.00 16.93 -3.42
N ARG A 211 8.50 17.21 -4.62
CA ARG A 211 7.66 17.49 -5.80
C ARG A 211 6.79 16.28 -6.17
N ALA A 212 7.34 15.07 -6.07
CA ALA A 212 6.58 13.85 -6.38
C ALA A 212 5.42 13.64 -5.39
N PHE A 213 5.66 13.80 -4.09
CA PHE A 213 4.62 13.66 -3.07
C PHE A 213 3.61 14.82 -3.05
N GLU A 214 4.04 16.05 -3.34
CA GLU A 214 3.13 17.20 -3.52
C GLU A 214 2.19 16.96 -4.72
N ARG A 215 2.72 16.48 -5.85
CA ARG A 215 1.90 16.10 -7.01
C ARG A 215 0.95 14.94 -6.68
N LEU A 216 1.40 13.95 -5.91
CA LEU A 216 0.55 12.83 -5.51
C LEU A 216 -0.62 13.31 -4.66
N ARG A 217 -0.37 14.19 -3.68
CA ARG A 217 -1.41 14.82 -2.86
C ARG A 217 -2.38 15.66 -3.69
N GLU A 218 -1.91 16.36 -4.71
CA GLU A 218 -2.75 17.20 -5.57
C GLU A 218 -3.59 16.40 -6.57
N ARG A 219 -3.06 15.30 -7.10
CA ARG A 219 -3.65 14.53 -8.20
C ARG A 219 -4.40 13.28 -7.75
N ALA A 220 -4.05 12.73 -6.60
CA ALA A 220 -4.68 11.57 -5.96
C ALA A 220 -4.81 11.82 -4.45
N PRO A 221 -5.60 12.83 -4.02
CA PRO A 221 -5.74 13.23 -2.62
C PRO A 221 -6.29 12.12 -1.70
N GLU A 222 -6.94 11.11 -2.25
CA GLU A 222 -7.44 9.93 -1.56
C GLU A 222 -6.33 8.93 -1.18
N ARG A 223 -5.15 9.04 -1.81
CA ARG A 223 -4.03 8.13 -1.58
C ARG A 223 -3.19 8.56 -0.37
N PRO A 224 -2.98 7.69 0.64
CA PRO A 224 -2.21 8.03 1.84
C PRO A 224 -0.73 8.32 1.56
N GLU A 225 -0.18 7.80 0.46
CA GLU A 225 1.26 7.88 0.14
C GLU A 225 1.76 9.31 -0.06
N GLY A 226 0.90 10.23 -0.51
CA GLY A 226 1.24 11.64 -0.66
C GLY A 226 1.54 12.30 0.69
N GLU A 227 0.61 12.18 1.65
CA GLU A 227 0.80 12.69 3.01
C GLU A 227 1.90 11.92 3.76
N PHE A 228 1.95 10.60 3.62
CA PHE A 228 3.02 9.78 4.21
C PHE A 228 4.42 10.22 3.74
N GLY A 229 4.61 10.42 2.44
CA GLY A 229 5.88 10.85 1.87
C GLY A 229 6.32 12.24 2.34
N LEU A 230 5.38 13.16 2.51
CA LEU A 230 5.66 14.46 3.14
C LEU A 230 6.05 14.31 4.62
N GLY A 231 5.47 13.35 5.32
CA GLY A 231 5.88 12.98 6.68
C GLY A 231 7.31 12.44 6.74
N LEU A 232 7.71 11.58 5.79
CA LEU A 232 9.08 11.10 5.66
C LEU A 232 10.08 12.24 5.43
N LEU A 233 9.72 13.24 4.62
CA LEU A 233 10.56 14.41 4.36
C LEU A 233 10.68 15.34 5.58
N ALA A 234 9.59 15.51 6.34
CA ALA A 234 9.63 16.24 7.60
C ALA A 234 10.53 15.54 8.62
N ALA A 235 10.42 14.22 8.76
CA ALA A 235 11.28 13.43 9.63
C ALA A 235 12.75 13.49 9.22
N LEU A 236 13.06 13.53 7.92
CA LEU A 236 14.43 13.70 7.40
C LEU A 236 15.05 15.06 7.78
N ARG A 237 14.22 16.05 8.10
CA ARG A 237 14.61 17.39 8.57
C ARG A 237 14.57 17.50 10.10
N ASP A 238 14.36 16.40 10.81
CA ASP A 238 14.18 16.34 12.26
C ASP A 238 12.96 17.14 12.77
N ASP A 239 12.01 17.46 11.89
CA ASP A 239 10.75 18.10 12.26
C ASP A 239 9.70 17.04 12.63
N SER A 240 9.86 16.49 13.83
CA SER A 240 9.00 15.42 14.35
C SER A 240 7.53 15.86 14.46
N GLY A 241 7.26 17.13 14.76
CA GLY A 241 5.89 17.64 14.90
C GLY A 241 5.16 17.68 13.55
N LEU A 242 5.84 18.17 12.51
CA LEU A 242 5.30 18.16 11.16
C LEU A 242 5.17 16.74 10.60
N ALA A 243 6.13 15.86 10.89
CA ALA A 243 6.08 14.46 10.49
C ALA A 243 4.86 13.73 11.08
N ILE A 244 4.62 13.90 12.39
CA ILE A 244 3.43 13.36 13.07
C ILE A 244 2.15 13.85 12.40
N THR A 245 2.06 15.15 12.12
CA THR A 245 0.87 15.75 11.47
C THR A 245 0.59 15.11 10.12
N HIS A 246 1.62 14.89 9.31
CA HIS A 246 1.48 14.24 8.00
C HIS A 246 1.11 12.76 8.10
N TYR A 247 1.70 12.00 9.03
CA TYR A 247 1.31 10.60 9.25
C TYR A 247 -0.13 10.48 9.75
N GLU A 248 -0.60 11.38 10.61
CA GLU A 248 -2.00 11.41 11.05
C GLU A 248 -2.96 11.69 9.90
N LYS A 249 -2.60 12.58 8.97
CA LYS A 249 -3.38 12.81 7.74
C LYS A 249 -3.40 11.57 6.85
N ALA A 250 -2.26 10.91 6.65
CA ALA A 250 -2.21 9.65 5.90
C ALA A 250 -3.10 8.58 6.54
N LEU A 251 -3.12 8.47 7.87
CA LEU A 251 -3.96 7.53 8.61
C LEU A 251 -5.45 7.92 8.64
N ALA A 252 -5.78 9.17 8.36
CA ALA A 252 -7.17 9.60 8.16
C ALA A 252 -7.71 9.15 6.79
N LEU A 253 -6.83 9.01 5.79
CA LEU A 253 -7.16 8.47 4.46
C LEU A 253 -7.22 6.94 4.48
N ASP A 254 -6.21 6.29 5.06
CA ASP A 254 -6.18 4.83 5.26
C ASP A 254 -5.76 4.50 6.72
N PRO A 255 -6.72 4.13 7.58
CA PRO A 255 -6.44 3.73 8.95
C PRO A 255 -5.56 2.48 9.12
N ARG A 256 -5.33 1.71 8.05
CA ARG A 256 -4.51 0.49 8.03
C ARG A 256 -3.18 0.71 7.30
N HIS A 257 -2.84 1.94 6.93
CA HIS A 257 -1.60 2.25 6.21
C HIS A 257 -0.37 1.94 7.09
N LEU A 258 0.23 0.76 6.87
CA LEU A 258 1.22 0.16 7.75
C LEU A 258 2.48 1.04 7.91
N GLU A 259 3.01 1.58 6.82
CA GLU A 259 4.21 2.43 6.86
C GLU A 259 3.99 3.71 7.71
N SER A 260 2.79 4.30 7.67
CA SER A 260 2.47 5.47 8.52
C SER A 260 2.27 5.09 9.99
N LEU A 261 1.65 3.93 10.27
CA LEU A 261 1.52 3.42 11.63
C LEU A 261 2.88 3.20 12.28
N GLU A 262 3.80 2.56 11.57
CA GLU A 262 5.16 2.26 12.04
C GLU A 262 5.94 3.54 12.34
N ASN A 263 5.98 4.47 11.38
CA ASN A 263 6.72 5.72 11.54
C ASN A 263 6.15 6.59 12.65
N LEU A 264 4.82 6.67 12.77
CA LEU A 264 4.17 7.40 13.86
C LEU A 264 4.42 6.71 15.21
N MET A 265 4.31 5.38 15.30
CA MET A 265 4.60 4.62 16.52
C MET A 265 6.02 4.89 16.99
N ARG A 266 7.00 4.81 16.08
CA ARG A 266 8.40 5.05 16.38
C ARG A 266 8.64 6.48 16.85
N LEU A 267 8.07 7.49 16.17
CA LEU A 267 8.20 8.89 16.60
C LEU A 267 7.57 9.14 17.97
N ARG A 268 6.36 8.63 18.23
CA ARG A 268 5.70 8.76 19.54
C ARG A 268 6.53 8.08 20.63
N HIS A 269 7.08 6.89 20.37
CA HIS A 269 7.96 6.20 21.32
C HIS A 269 9.20 7.04 21.65
N LEU A 270 9.90 7.53 20.63
CA LEU A 270 11.12 8.34 20.80
C LEU A 270 10.82 9.69 21.47
N GLY A 271 9.64 10.26 21.23
CA GLY A 271 9.14 11.48 21.89
C GLY A 271 8.67 11.28 23.33
N GLY A 272 8.71 10.06 23.87
CA GLY A 272 8.29 9.76 25.24
C GLY A 272 6.78 9.52 25.40
N GLU A 273 6.02 9.55 24.31
CA GLU A 273 4.58 9.31 24.28
C GLU A 273 4.28 7.80 24.21
N TRP A 274 4.61 7.08 25.28
CA TRP A 274 4.56 5.62 25.31
C TRP A 274 3.14 5.06 25.22
N ALA A 275 2.15 5.71 25.84
CA ALA A 275 0.75 5.26 25.76
C ALA A 275 0.19 5.33 24.33
N PRO A 276 0.34 6.45 23.58
CA PRO A 276 0.03 6.47 22.14
C PRO A 276 0.80 5.43 21.33
N ALA A 277 2.10 5.24 21.59
CA ALA A 277 2.91 4.25 20.88
C ALA A 277 2.41 2.81 21.09
N VAL A 278 1.95 2.47 22.30
CA VAL A 278 1.32 1.17 22.60
C VAL A 278 0.05 0.95 21.76
N VAL A 279 -0.81 1.97 21.64
CA VAL A 279 -2.04 1.88 20.84
C VAL A 279 -1.71 1.65 19.36
N LEU A 280 -0.69 2.34 18.84
CA LEU A 280 -0.24 2.17 17.46
C LEU A 280 0.39 0.80 17.23
N SER A 281 1.20 0.30 18.16
CA SER A 281 1.72 -1.07 18.13
C SER A 281 0.60 -2.11 18.06
N ALA A 282 -0.45 -1.97 18.89
CA ALA A 282 -1.61 -2.87 18.86
C ALA A 282 -2.34 -2.85 17.51
N ARG A 283 -2.47 -1.68 16.87
CA ARG A 283 -3.04 -1.55 15.52
C ARG A 283 -2.20 -2.27 14.47
N ILE A 284 -0.88 -2.12 14.52
CA ILE A 284 0.04 -2.83 13.61
C ILE A 284 -0.08 -4.35 13.80
N LEU A 285 -0.08 -4.82 15.05
CA LEU A 285 -0.17 -6.24 15.38
C LEU A 285 -1.54 -6.86 15.02
N ALA A 286 -2.58 -6.05 14.83
CA ALA A 286 -3.85 -6.51 14.29
C ALA A 286 -3.83 -6.70 12.77
N ILE A 287 -2.86 -6.09 12.07
CA ILE A 287 -2.66 -6.22 10.62
C ILE A 287 -1.66 -7.35 10.32
N ASP A 288 -0.50 -7.30 10.98
CA ASP A 288 0.54 -8.32 10.93
C ASP A 288 0.88 -8.72 12.37
N GLU A 289 0.39 -9.88 12.78
CA GLU A 289 0.60 -10.37 14.13
C GLU A 289 2.09 -10.56 14.42
N HIS A 290 2.93 -10.89 13.43
CA HIS A 290 4.35 -11.18 13.59
C HIS A 290 5.24 -9.96 13.34
N HIS A 291 4.65 -8.76 13.26
CA HIS A 291 5.39 -7.55 12.96
C HIS A 291 6.48 -7.25 14.01
N ARG A 292 7.74 -7.39 13.60
CA ARG A 292 8.90 -7.35 14.51
C ARG A 292 9.07 -5.98 15.17
N GLU A 293 9.00 -4.91 14.39
CA GLU A 293 9.17 -3.55 14.94
C GLU A 293 8.04 -3.18 15.90
N ALA A 294 6.80 -3.63 15.63
CA ALA A 294 5.68 -3.39 16.52
C ALA A 294 5.83 -4.15 17.84
N CYS A 295 6.35 -5.38 17.83
CA CYS A 295 6.72 -6.10 19.05
C CYS A 295 7.82 -5.37 19.82
N GLN A 296 8.86 -4.88 19.13
CA GLN A 296 9.98 -4.18 19.74
C GLN A 296 9.56 -2.85 20.36
N TYR A 297 9.04 -1.90 19.57
CA TYR A 297 8.65 -0.58 20.07
C TYR A 297 7.43 -0.64 20.97
N GLY A 298 6.47 -1.54 20.71
CA GLY A 298 5.35 -1.78 21.62
C GLY A 298 5.79 -2.30 22.97
N GLY A 299 6.64 -3.34 22.99
CA GLY A 299 7.20 -3.92 24.21
C GLY A 299 8.04 -2.93 25.00
N LEU A 300 8.90 -2.16 24.33
CA LEU A 300 9.68 -1.08 24.96
C LEU A 300 8.77 0.04 25.48
N SER A 301 7.68 0.37 24.78
CA SER A 301 6.71 1.37 25.24
C SER A 301 5.95 0.90 26.48
N TYR A 302 5.51 -0.35 26.53
CA TYR A 302 4.92 -0.94 27.74
C TYR A 302 5.91 -0.94 28.92
N TYR A 303 7.18 -1.27 28.67
CA TYR A 303 8.23 -1.20 29.70
C TYR A 303 8.37 0.21 30.27
N ARG A 304 8.45 1.22 29.40
CA ARG A 304 8.56 2.63 29.82
C ARG A 304 7.30 3.15 30.50
N ALA A 305 6.12 2.64 30.13
CA ALA A 305 4.85 2.94 30.77
C ALA A 305 4.65 2.18 32.10
N GLY A 306 5.52 1.22 32.46
CA GLY A 306 5.46 0.44 33.69
C GLY A 306 4.59 -0.82 33.63
N ASP A 307 3.97 -1.13 32.49
CA ASP A 307 3.24 -2.39 32.29
C ASP A 307 4.23 -3.51 31.92
N HIS A 308 4.98 -3.95 32.92
CA HIS A 308 5.98 -4.99 32.78
C HIS A 308 5.42 -6.33 32.28
N PRO A 309 4.22 -6.79 32.70
CA PRO A 309 3.61 -8.00 32.14
C PRO A 309 3.32 -7.89 30.64
N ALA A 310 2.79 -6.76 30.15
CA ALA A 310 2.58 -6.56 28.72
C ALA A 310 3.89 -6.44 27.94
N ALA A 311 4.90 -5.77 28.52
CA ALA A 311 6.24 -5.69 27.95
C ALA A 311 6.85 -7.08 27.73
N ILE A 312 6.80 -7.95 28.75
CA ILE A 312 7.29 -9.34 28.66
C ILE A 312 6.60 -10.10 27.53
N ARG A 313 5.26 -9.99 27.40
CA ARG A 313 4.52 -10.71 26.35
C ARG A 313 4.96 -10.32 24.95
N LEU A 314 5.26 -9.05 24.68
CA LEU A 314 5.68 -8.61 23.35
C LEU A 314 7.17 -8.84 23.10
N LEU A 315 8.02 -8.54 24.08
CA LEU A 315 9.48 -8.62 23.93
C LEU A 315 9.97 -10.07 23.79
N THR A 316 9.31 -11.03 24.44
CA THR A 316 9.68 -12.46 24.30
C THR A 316 9.44 -13.00 22.89
N ARG A 317 8.54 -12.41 22.10
CA ARG A 317 8.28 -12.79 20.69
C ARG A 317 9.44 -12.47 19.76
N LEU A 318 10.39 -11.65 20.21
CA LEU A 318 11.61 -11.35 19.46
C LEU A 318 12.65 -12.48 19.59
N LEU A 319 12.48 -13.42 20.52
CA LEU A 319 13.30 -14.62 20.69
C LEU A 319 12.73 -15.80 19.87
N PRO A 320 13.54 -16.66 19.23
CA PRO A 320 15.00 -16.62 19.08
C PRO A 320 15.39 -16.10 17.68
N ALA A 321 15.67 -14.81 17.52
CA ALA A 321 15.99 -14.24 16.21
C ALA A 321 17.48 -13.89 16.05
N ARG A 322 18.31 -14.87 15.65
CA ARG A 322 19.76 -14.78 15.32
C ARG A 322 20.69 -14.17 16.39
N GLY A 323 21.63 -14.99 16.88
CA GLY A 323 22.85 -14.58 17.59
C GLY A 323 22.66 -14.05 19.03
N PRO A 324 23.35 -14.60 20.05
CA PRO A 324 23.25 -14.12 21.44
C PRO A 324 23.62 -12.63 21.61
N GLU A 325 24.65 -12.16 20.92
CA GLU A 325 25.22 -10.81 21.08
C GLU A 325 24.27 -9.66 20.71
N GLN A 326 23.35 -9.88 19.77
CA GLN A 326 22.41 -8.86 19.30
C GLN A 326 21.24 -8.61 20.28
N HIS A 327 21.12 -9.44 21.32
CA HIS A 327 19.99 -9.42 22.25
C HIS A 327 20.34 -8.89 23.65
N ASN A 328 21.57 -8.43 23.91
CA ASN A 328 21.96 -7.92 25.24
C ASN A 328 20.99 -6.88 25.80
N GLY A 329 20.60 -5.89 25.00
CA GLY A 329 19.61 -4.89 25.40
C GLY A 329 18.22 -5.48 25.65
N LEU A 330 17.81 -6.48 24.87
CA LEU A 330 16.52 -7.15 25.02
C LEU A 330 16.48 -8.00 26.30
N HIS A 331 17.51 -8.80 26.55
CA HIS A 331 17.65 -9.61 27.76
C HIS A 331 17.72 -8.73 29.01
N PHE A 332 18.43 -7.61 28.97
CA PHE A 332 18.43 -6.64 30.07
C PHE A 332 17.03 -6.10 30.38
N VAL A 333 16.29 -5.63 29.37
CA VAL A 333 14.94 -5.09 29.56
C VAL A 333 13.96 -6.18 30.05
N LEU A 334 14.05 -7.39 29.51
CA LEU A 334 13.26 -8.54 29.99
C LEU A 334 13.58 -8.85 31.46
N GLY A 335 14.86 -8.85 31.83
CA GLY A 335 15.30 -9.01 33.22
C GLY A 335 14.68 -7.96 34.15
N GLU A 336 14.74 -6.68 33.78
CA GLU A 336 14.10 -5.59 34.54
C GLU A 336 12.59 -5.75 34.66
N CYS A 337 11.92 -6.20 33.58
CA CYS A 337 10.49 -6.46 33.61
C CYS A 337 10.14 -7.62 34.54
N TYR A 338 10.87 -8.73 34.49
CA TYR A 338 10.65 -9.88 35.38
C TYR A 338 10.93 -9.53 36.84
N ARG A 339 12.02 -8.79 37.11
CA ARG A 339 12.36 -8.30 38.45
C ARG A 339 11.25 -7.43 39.02
N SER A 340 10.75 -6.47 38.23
CA SER A 340 9.69 -5.55 38.64
C SER A 340 8.31 -6.23 38.75
N SER A 341 8.11 -7.34 38.04
CA SER A 341 6.89 -8.17 38.12
C SER A 341 6.94 -9.21 39.26
N GLY A 342 7.97 -9.20 40.12
CA GLY A 342 8.10 -10.13 41.24
C GLY A 342 8.59 -11.53 40.86
N ASN A 343 9.22 -11.70 39.70
CA ASN A 343 9.74 -12.97 39.18
C ASN A 343 11.28 -12.96 39.13
N PRO A 344 11.98 -12.95 40.28
CA PRO A 344 13.43 -12.79 40.32
C PRO A 344 14.19 -13.92 39.64
N ALA A 345 13.71 -15.17 39.70
CA ALA A 345 14.38 -16.30 39.05
C ALA A 345 14.52 -16.12 37.53
N GLN A 346 13.42 -15.73 36.85
CA GLN A 346 13.42 -15.44 35.42
C GLN A 346 14.25 -14.18 35.10
N ALA A 347 14.26 -13.20 36.00
CA ALA A 347 15.14 -12.04 35.86
C ALA A 347 16.63 -12.46 35.83
N LEU A 348 17.05 -13.34 36.75
CA LEU A 348 18.42 -13.87 36.80
C LEU A 348 18.79 -14.63 35.51
N GLU A 349 17.87 -15.45 34.97
CA GLU A 349 18.07 -16.15 33.69
C GLU A 349 18.34 -15.15 32.56
N HIS A 350 17.52 -14.11 32.45
CA HIS A 350 17.71 -13.10 31.42
C HIS A 350 18.98 -12.25 31.62
N TYR A 351 19.34 -11.90 32.85
CA TYR A 351 20.61 -11.19 33.10
C TYR A 351 21.84 -12.04 32.76
N ALA A 352 21.77 -13.36 32.91
CA ALA A 352 22.87 -14.27 32.59
C ALA A 352 23.13 -14.42 31.08
N GLU A 353 22.12 -14.16 30.25
CA GLU A 353 22.22 -14.19 28.78
C GLU A 353 22.88 -12.94 28.17
N VAL A 354 23.11 -11.88 28.96
CA VAL A 354 23.80 -10.67 28.51
C VAL A 354 25.31 -10.95 28.42
N GLN A 355 25.86 -11.02 27.21
CA GLN A 355 27.27 -11.41 26.92
C GLN A 355 28.20 -10.21 26.63
N GLU A 356 29.50 -10.37 26.86
CA GLU A 356 30.52 -9.36 26.49
C GLU A 356 30.65 -9.21 24.97
N PRO A 357 30.60 -8.00 24.37
CA PRO A 357 31.20 -7.77 23.06
C PRO A 357 32.70 -7.57 23.21
N ASP A 358 33.46 -8.07 22.23
CA ASP A 358 34.90 -7.85 22.10
C ASP A 358 35.25 -6.37 22.30
N ARG A 359 36.40 -6.09 22.94
CA ARG A 359 36.80 -4.83 23.65
C ARG A 359 36.79 -3.51 22.84
N THR A 360 36.18 -3.48 21.67
CA THR A 360 36.11 -2.35 20.74
C THR A 360 34.73 -1.66 20.71
N ALA A 361 33.67 -2.28 21.26
CA ALA A 361 32.32 -1.69 21.28
C ALA A 361 32.12 -0.72 22.47
N GLN A 362 32.22 0.58 22.21
CA GLN A 362 31.92 1.62 23.21
C GLN A 362 30.41 1.65 23.53
N GLY A 363 30.04 1.41 24.80
CA GLY A 363 28.68 1.62 25.33
C GLY A 363 28.08 0.47 26.16
N VAL A 364 28.58 -0.76 26.00
CA VAL A 364 28.06 -1.97 26.67
C VAL A 364 28.54 -2.20 28.12
N PRO A 365 29.71 -1.71 28.59
CA PRO A 365 30.16 -1.92 29.97
C PRO A 365 29.20 -1.42 31.06
N ALA A 366 28.34 -0.44 30.75
CA ALA A 366 27.35 0.09 31.69
C ALA A 366 26.18 -0.87 31.93
N LEU A 367 25.72 -1.59 30.89
CA LEU A 367 24.61 -2.54 30.98
C LEU A 367 24.97 -3.75 31.85
N GLU A 368 26.21 -4.25 31.75
CA GLU A 368 26.68 -5.33 32.62
C GLU A 368 26.89 -4.90 34.06
N LEU A 369 27.36 -3.67 34.30
CA LEU A 369 27.43 -3.12 35.66
C LEU A 369 26.02 -3.04 36.26
N GLN A 370 25.04 -2.60 35.46
CA GLN A 370 23.63 -2.59 35.85
C GLN A 370 23.09 -4.00 36.10
N CYS A 371 23.39 -4.98 35.23
CA CYS A 371 23.06 -6.39 35.46
C CYS A 371 23.69 -6.91 36.75
N ARG A 372 24.98 -6.68 36.99
CA ARG A 372 25.67 -7.13 38.22
C ARG A 372 25.06 -6.50 39.47
N GLN A 373 24.79 -5.19 39.44
CA GLN A 373 24.10 -4.50 40.52
C GLN A 373 22.69 -5.07 40.74
N ALA A 374 21.95 -5.36 39.67
CA ALA A 374 20.62 -5.97 39.73
C ALA A 374 20.68 -7.42 40.26
N LEU A 375 21.67 -8.21 39.84
CA LEU A 375 21.94 -9.57 40.32
C LEU A 375 22.29 -9.57 41.82
N GLU A 376 23.12 -8.63 42.27
CA GLU A 376 23.45 -8.46 43.70
C GLU A 376 22.24 -7.99 44.51
N ALA A 377 21.42 -7.09 43.97
CA ALA A 377 20.20 -6.62 44.62
C ALA A 377 19.13 -7.71 44.70
N ALA A 378 18.98 -8.55 43.67
CA ALA A 378 18.01 -9.64 43.63
C ALA A 378 18.41 -10.85 44.51
N ARG A 379 19.70 -10.95 44.90
CA ARG A 379 20.21 -11.98 45.82
C ARG A 379 20.10 -11.62 47.30
N ARG A 380 19.85 -10.34 47.62
CA ARG A 380 19.60 -9.84 48.98
C ARG A 380 18.12 -9.86 49.28
#